data_AF-A0A855K7Y1-F1
#
_entry.id   AF-A0A855K7Y1-F1
#
_cell.length_a   1.000
_cell.length_b   1.000
_cell.length_c   1.000
_cell.angle_alpha   90.00
_cell.angle_beta   90.00
_cell.angle_gamma   90.00
#
_symmetry.space_group_name_H-M   'P 1'
#
loop_
_entity.id
_entity.type
_entity.pdbx_description
1 polymer ?
#
loop_
_entity_poly.entity_id
_entity_poly.type
_entity_poly.pdbx_seq_one_letter_code
_entity_poly.pdbx_strand_id
1 'polypeptide(L)'
;HILAQPGVQRVPSTKLTLFVRRGFLDPATSTALCARVDATRRPSTLSDFNGDPTFRTSETGDLDPFDPLVIDLNARIAAFT
;
A
#
# COMPACT_ATOMS: atom_id res chain seq x y z
N HIS A 1 -20.44 -4.53 -0.18
CA HIS A 1 -20.71 -3.74 1.02
C HIS A 1 -19.91 -2.42 1.03
N ILE A 2 -18.79 -2.33 0.29
CA ILE A 2 -17.87 -1.19 0.22
C ILE A 2 -18.55 0.18 0.00
N LEU A 3 -19.58 0.25 -0.85
CA LEU A 3 -20.34 1.48 -1.07
C LEU A 3 -21.14 1.98 0.14
N ALA A 4 -21.44 1.11 1.10
CA ALA A 4 -22.11 1.47 2.34
C ALA A 4 -21.12 2.00 3.40
N GLN A 5 -19.80 1.87 3.19
CA GLN A 5 -18.79 2.39 4.10
C GLN A 5 -18.73 3.92 4.01
N PRO A 6 -18.83 4.67 5.14
CA PRO A 6 -19.00 6.12 5.15
C PRO A 6 -18.21 6.94 4.12
N GLY A 7 -16.97 7.39 4.28
CA GLY A 7 -16.31 8.24 3.28
C GLY A 7 -15.90 7.60 1.93
N VAL A 8 -16.57 6.54 1.45
CA VAL A 8 -16.21 5.84 0.20
C VAL A 8 -16.87 6.48 -1.02
N GLN A 9 -16.09 6.65 -2.09
CA GLN A 9 -16.54 7.15 -3.38
C GLN A 9 -16.27 6.11 -4.47
N ARG A 10 -17.23 5.87 -5.37
CA ARG A 10 -17.03 5.04 -6.56
C ARG A 10 -16.63 5.92 -7.75
N VAL A 11 -15.57 5.52 -8.44
CA VAL A 11 -15.17 6.18 -9.70
C VAL A 11 -16.15 5.78 -10.81
N PRO A 12 -16.73 6.74 -11.55
CA PRO A 12 -17.74 6.48 -12.58
C PRO A 12 -17.07 6.01 -13.88
N SER A 13 -16.44 4.83 -13.84
CA SER A 13 -15.84 4.18 -15.00
C SER A 13 -16.49 2.83 -15.24
N THR A 14 -16.79 2.54 -16.50
CA THR A 14 -17.24 1.21 -16.93
C THR A 14 -16.09 0.25 -17.18
N LYS A 15 -14.85 0.75 -17.27
CA LYS A 15 -13.65 -0.05 -17.56
C LYS A 15 -13.12 -0.82 -16.35
N LEU A 16 -13.46 -0.38 -15.14
CA LEU A 16 -12.97 -0.97 -13.89
C LEU A 16 -13.86 -0.59 -12.71
N THR A 17 -13.89 -1.45 -11.69
CA THR A 17 -14.57 -1.17 -10.42
C THR A 17 -13.55 -0.60 -9.44
N LEU A 18 -13.59 0.71 -9.20
CA LEU A 18 -12.67 1.41 -8.30
C LEU A 18 -13.44 2.23 -7.26
N PHE A 19 -13.00 2.09 -6.02
CA PHE A 19 -13.48 2.83 -4.87
C PHE A 19 -12.32 3.59 -4.22
N VAL A 20 -12.60 4.78 -3.70
CA VAL A 20 -11.63 5.62 -3.00
C VAL A 20 -12.15 5.92 -1.61
N ARG A 21 -11.34 5.62 -0.58
CA ARG A 21 -11.55 6.08 0.79
C ARG A 21 -10.42 7.02 1.18
N ARG A 22 -10.72 8.31 1.31
CA ARG A 22 -9.74 9.30 1.81
C ARG A 22 -9.56 9.16 3.32
N GLY A 23 -8.35 9.42 3.78
CA GLY A 23 -8.00 9.36 5.21
C GLY A 23 -8.19 7.97 5.82
N PHE A 24 -7.96 6.91 5.04
CA PHE A 24 -7.99 5.54 5.58
C PHE A 24 -6.90 5.34 6.64
N LEU A 25 -5.73 5.93 6.41
CA LEU A 25 -4.66 6.08 7.40
C LEU A 25 -4.58 7.52 7.85
N ASP A 26 -4.37 7.73 9.15
CA ASP A 26 -3.98 9.02 9.68
C ASP A 26 -2.49 9.31 9.36
N PRO A 27 -2.05 10.57 9.47
CA PRO A 27 -0.67 10.96 9.16
C PRO A 27 0.38 10.24 10.02
N ALA A 28 0.11 9.99 11.31
CA ALA A 28 1.08 9.36 12.20
C ALA A 28 1.29 7.88 11.83
N THR A 29 0.21 7.16 11.55
CA THR A 29 0.26 5.77 11.04
C THR A 29 1.00 5.72 9.70
N SER A 30 0.76 6.69 8.80
CA SER A 30 1.46 6.77 7.52
C SER A 30 2.97 6.98 7.70
N THR A 31 3.38 7.90 8.58
CA THR A 31 4.80 8.12 8.89
C THR A 31 5.46 6.89 9.50
N ALA A 32 4.77 6.22 10.43
CA ALA A 32 5.28 4.99 11.04
C ALA A 32 5.48 3.89 9.99
N LEU A 33 4.54 3.73 9.06
CA LEU A 33 4.61 2.77 7.97
C LEU A 33 5.80 3.05 7.04
N CYS A 34 5.99 4.31 6.63
CA CYS A 34 7.14 4.71 5.81
C CYS A 34 8.46 4.33 6.49
N ALA A 35 8.61 4.56 7.80
CA ALA A 35 9.81 4.20 8.53
C ALA A 35 10.12 2.68 8.51
N ARG A 36 9.09 1.80 8.49
CA ARG A 36 9.31 0.35 8.34
C ARG A 36 9.75 -0.02 6.93
N VAL A 37 9.18 0.63 5.90
CA VAL A 37 9.58 0.42 4.51
C VAL A 37 11.03 0.86 4.33
N ASP A 38 11.38 2.05 4.83
CA ASP A 38 12.73 2.60 4.72
C ASP A 38 13.78 1.71 5.41
N ALA A 39 13.42 1.05 6.51
CA ALA A 39 14.31 0.13 7.22
C ALA A 39 14.62 -1.16 6.45
N THR A 40 13.77 -1.56 5.50
CA THR A 40 13.90 -2.81 4.72
C THR A 40 14.10 -2.56 3.23
N ARG A 41 14.26 -1.29 2.84
CA ARG A 41 14.33 -0.89 1.44
C ARG A 41 15.52 -1.52 0.73
N ARG A 42 15.27 -1.98 -0.49
CA ARG A 42 16.25 -2.53 -1.42
C ARG A 42 15.85 -2.17 -2.84
N PRO A 43 16.79 -2.15 -3.79
CA PRO A 43 16.45 -1.99 -5.20
C PRO A 43 15.41 -3.03 -5.62
N SER A 44 14.36 -2.60 -6.32
CA SER A 44 13.34 -3.53 -6.81
C SER A 44 13.98 -4.51 -7.81
N THR A 45 13.72 -5.80 -7.65
CA THR A 45 14.12 -6.81 -8.64
C THR A 45 13.35 -6.52 -9.93
N LEU A 46 14.08 -6.33 -11.03
CA LEU A 46 13.48 -6.17 -12.35
C LEU A 46 13.19 -7.56 -12.87
N SER A 47 11.96 -7.82 -13.31
CA SER A 47 11.62 -9.09 -13.97
C SER A 47 12.41 -9.27 -15.28
N ASP A 48 12.62 -8.19 -16.04
CA ASP A 48 13.38 -8.17 -17.29
C ASP A 48 14.67 -7.32 -17.12
N PHE A 49 15.63 -7.82 -16.34
CA PHE A 49 16.91 -7.15 -16.20
C PHE A 49 17.74 -7.30 -17.49
N ASN A 50 17.81 -6.23 -18.29
CA ASN A 50 18.59 -6.17 -19.53
C ASN A 50 20.10 -5.91 -19.32
N GLY A 51 20.59 -5.97 -18.07
CA GLY A 51 21.99 -5.71 -17.72
C GLY A 51 22.31 -4.25 -17.44
N ASP A 52 21.36 -3.32 -17.57
CA ASP A 52 21.58 -1.90 -17.28
C ASP A 52 21.24 -1.57 -15.82
N PRO A 53 22.24 -1.27 -14.96
CA PRO A 53 22.02 -0.90 -13.56
C PRO A 53 21.34 0.47 -13.39
N THR A 54 21.27 1.31 -14.43
CA THR A 54 20.62 2.63 -14.39
C THR A 54 19.12 2.57 -14.65
N PHE A 55 18.61 1.42 -15.12
CA PHE A 55 17.19 1.19 -15.39
C PHE A 55 16.39 0.87 -14.11
N ARG A 56 16.61 1.59 -12.99
CA ARG A 56 15.86 1.35 -11.74
C ARG A 56 14.93 2.53 -11.49
N THR A 57 13.62 2.26 -11.48
CA THR A 57 12.59 3.29 -11.30
C THR A 57 12.03 3.37 -9.88
N SER A 58 12.33 2.42 -8.98
CA SER A 58 11.92 2.45 -7.56
C SER A 58 12.68 1.48 -6.64
N GLU A 59 12.67 1.77 -5.34
CA GLU A 59 13.06 0.85 -4.25
C GLU A 59 11.81 0.15 -3.68
N THR A 60 11.99 -1.00 -3.03
CA THR A 60 10.93 -1.78 -2.37
C THR A 60 11.39 -2.24 -0.99
N GLY A 61 10.48 -2.39 -0.03
CA GLY A 61 10.75 -2.92 1.31
C GLY A 61 9.64 -3.87 1.74
N ASP A 62 10.00 -5.04 2.29
CA ASP A 62 9.01 -5.99 2.80
C ASP A 62 8.78 -5.70 4.29
N LEU A 63 7.52 -5.56 4.66
CA LEU A 63 7.14 -5.34 6.05
C LEU A 63 7.10 -6.67 6.81
N ASP A 64 7.59 -6.67 8.05
CA ASP A 64 7.50 -7.83 8.93
C ASP A 64 6.03 -8.16 9.23
N PRO A 65 5.52 -9.35 8.85
CA PRO A 65 4.14 -9.73 9.11
C PRO A 65 3.80 -9.83 10.60
N PHE A 66 4.81 -9.89 11.48
CA PHE A 66 4.64 -9.92 12.93
C PHE A 66 4.76 -8.53 13.59
N ASP A 67 5.07 -7.46 12.84
CA ASP A 67 5.02 -6.08 13.37
C ASP A 67 3.56 -5.75 13.76
N PRO A 68 3.28 -5.32 15.00
CA PRO A 68 1.94 -4.94 15.43
C PRO A 68 1.24 -3.92 14.52
N LEU A 69 1.99 -2.98 13.93
CA LEU A 69 1.47 -2.00 12.96
C LEU A 69 0.94 -2.67 11.69
N VAL A 70 1.67 -3.68 11.19
CA VAL A 70 1.35 -4.41 9.98
C VAL A 70 0.13 -5.30 10.20
N ILE A 71 0.06 -5.96 11.37
CA ILE A 71 -1.09 -6.77 11.77
C ILE A 71 -2.36 -5.90 11.86
N ASP A 72 -2.30 -4.77 12.55
CA ASP A 72 -3.44 -3.85 12.68
C ASP A 72 -3.89 -3.30 11.33
N LEU A 73 -2.95 -2.88 10.47
CA LEU A 73 -3.26 -2.41 9.13
C LEU A 73 -3.97 -3.48 8.29
N ASN A 74 -3.45 -4.72 8.30
CA ASN A 74 -4.07 -5.83 7.60
C ASN A 74 -5.49 -6.14 8.12
N ALA A 75 -5.69 -6.11 9.44
CA ALA A 75 -7.01 -6.30 10.04
C ALA A 75 -8.00 -5.21 9.60
N ARG A 76 -7.58 -3.93 9.57
CA ARG A 76 -8.41 -2.82 9.09
C ARG A 76 -8.78 -2.98 7.61
N ILE A 77 -7.84 -3.40 6.76
CA ILE A 77 -8.09 -3.65 5.34
C ILE A 77 -9.08 -4.82 5.17
N ALA A 78 -8.87 -5.93 5.88
CA ALA A 78 -9.72 -7.11 5.80
C ALA A 78 -11.16 -6.83 6.29
N ALA A 79 -11.31 -5.98 7.31
CA ALA A 79 -12.61 -5.55 7.82
C ALA A 79 -13.33 -4.56 6.87
N PHE A 80 -12.65 -4.01 5.87
CA PHE A 80 -13.20 -2.98 4.99
C PHE A 80 -14.01 -3.59 3.85
N THR A 81 -15.21 -4.08 4.16
CA THR A 81 -16.11 -4.79 3.21
C THR A 81 -17.20 -3.94 2.60
#